data_AF-A0A2N5G0L9-F1
#
_entry.id   AF-A0A2N5G0L9-F1
#
_cell.length_a   1.000
_cell.length_b   1.000
_cell.length_c   1.000
_cell.angle_alpha   90.00
_cell.angle_beta   90.00
_cell.angle_gamma   90.00
#
_symmetry.space_group_name_H-M   'P 1'
#
loop_
_entity.id
_entity.type
_entity.pdbx_description
1 polymer ?
#
loop_
_entity_poly.entity_id
_entity_poly.type
_entity_poly.pdbx_seq_one_letter_code
_entity_poly.pdbx_strand_id
1 'polypeptide(L)'
;MKKQLKVLSLSLLSTLVISSSAYAGSGEHHHEHPTDALQYMGDSLPKAADFKDLEDEAVVERDTSVSILNEKGTVTGIMKSNKNTQNGKASPQDTGARKVTVLAVADEEYRSAYSDWQTRIQNIIETADNAFNRDHGVDFVVQAVASWSSQGSNSSQILSDLQRDWDGRGYDFVAGFTRDAAFDAGGIAYVYQAAPSGSAISVNLDQGTANTAKAAQHEFSHNFGLGHDAQGSGIRCIMNYDYSYSVDYWHSQHNSQIAANKYWYGN
;
A
#
# COMPACT_ATOMS: atom_id res chain seq x y z
N MET A 1 -8.82 63.31 21.14
CA MET A 1 -10.19 63.23 21.71
C MET A 1 -10.37 61.86 22.36
N LYS A 2 -10.67 61.83 23.66
CA LYS A 2 -10.92 60.64 24.48
C LYS A 2 -12.41 60.23 24.39
N LYS A 3 -12.71 58.94 24.28
CA LYS A 3 -13.92 58.25 24.82
C LYS A 3 -13.56 56.75 24.94
N GLN A 4 -13.08 56.23 26.06
CA GLN A 4 -13.82 55.72 27.23
C GLN A 4 -15.12 54.94 26.96
N LEU A 5 -14.98 53.61 27.13
CA LEU A 5 -15.72 52.68 28.00
C LEU A 5 -17.27 52.69 27.99
N LYS A 6 -17.86 51.50 27.74
CA LYS A 6 -18.84 50.88 28.66
C LYS A 6 -18.81 49.35 28.53
N VAL A 7 -18.31 48.71 29.59
CA VAL A 7 -18.67 47.36 30.01
C VAL A 7 -19.99 47.47 30.78
N LEU A 8 -20.93 46.55 30.55
CA LEU A 8 -21.95 46.18 31.53
C LEU A 8 -22.25 44.68 31.42
N SER A 9 -22.00 43.98 32.52
CA SER A 9 -22.40 42.59 32.77
C SER A 9 -23.89 42.49 33.11
N LEU A 10 -24.50 41.30 33.01
CA LEU A 10 -24.82 40.43 34.16
C LEU A 10 -25.90 39.37 33.79
N SER A 11 -25.47 38.10 33.82
CA SER A 11 -26.10 36.86 34.34
C SER A 11 -27.54 36.44 34.01
N LEU A 12 -27.70 35.15 33.63
CA LEU A 12 -28.41 34.20 34.51
C LEU A 12 -27.94 32.74 34.29
N LEU A 13 -27.65 32.08 35.41
CA LEU A 13 -27.35 30.66 35.57
C LEU A 13 -28.60 29.80 35.31
N SER A 14 -28.37 28.59 34.80
CA SER A 14 -29.08 27.41 35.28
C SER A 14 -28.17 26.19 35.21
N THR A 15 -27.65 25.84 36.38
CA THR A 15 -27.02 24.57 36.74
C THR A 15 -27.99 23.41 36.55
N LEU A 16 -27.52 22.30 35.96
CA LEU A 16 -28.05 20.98 36.28
C LEU A 16 -26.91 20.14 36.84
N VAL A 17 -26.94 19.96 38.15
CA VAL A 17 -26.15 18.96 38.88
C VAL A 17 -26.97 17.68 38.86
N ILE A 18 -26.45 16.63 38.21
CA ILE A 18 -26.86 15.26 38.50
C ILE A 18 -25.62 14.56 39.02
N SER A 19 -25.53 14.51 40.34
CA SER A 19 -24.65 13.62 41.08
C SER A 19 -25.40 12.32 41.33
N SER A 20 -24.90 11.22 40.79
CA SER A 20 -25.19 9.88 41.29
C SER A 20 -23.87 9.14 41.45
N SER A 21 -23.51 8.89 42.70
CA SER A 21 -22.29 8.22 43.12
C SER A 21 -22.42 6.69 42.97
N ALA A 22 -21.35 6.11 42.46
CA ALA A 22 -20.79 4.78 42.76
C ALA A 22 -21.57 3.51 42.32
N TYR A 23 -20.97 2.81 41.34
CA TYR A 23 -20.51 1.44 41.59
C TYR A 23 -19.19 1.21 40.85
N ALA A 24 -18.18 0.74 41.56
CA ALA A 24 -16.91 0.30 41.00
C ALA A 24 -17.13 -1.07 40.34
N GLY A 25 -16.77 -1.17 39.07
CA GLY A 25 -16.65 -2.40 38.32
C GLY A 25 -15.55 -2.22 37.29
N SER A 26 -14.43 -2.89 37.49
CA SER A 26 -13.34 -3.01 36.53
C SER A 26 -13.86 -3.59 35.22
N GLY A 27 -13.74 -2.84 34.14
CA GLY A 27 -14.02 -3.31 32.79
C GLY A 27 -13.26 -2.43 31.81
N GLU A 28 -12.31 -3.02 31.10
CA GLU A 28 -11.62 -2.42 29.97
C GLU A 28 -12.66 -1.89 28.97
N HIS A 29 -12.73 -0.57 28.81
CA HIS A 29 -13.46 0.03 27.72
C HIS A 29 -12.50 0.23 26.55
N HIS A 30 -12.37 -0.82 25.75
CA HIS A 30 -11.94 -0.67 24.36
C HIS A 30 -12.96 0.24 23.67
N HIS A 31 -12.51 1.41 23.24
CA HIS A 31 -13.24 2.23 22.29
C HIS A 31 -13.09 1.55 20.92
N GLU A 32 -14.06 0.71 20.55
CA GLU A 32 -14.27 0.32 19.14
C GLU A 32 -14.81 1.54 18.39
N HIS A 33 -13.98 2.10 17.52
CA HIS A 33 -14.45 2.96 16.44
C HIS A 33 -15.09 2.08 15.36
N PRO A 34 -16.31 2.37 14.88
CA PRO A 34 -16.93 1.60 13.81
C PRO A 34 -16.23 1.96 12.48
N THR A 35 -15.31 1.12 12.02
CA THR A 35 -14.63 1.29 10.72
C THR A 35 -14.89 0.17 9.70
N ASP A 36 -15.64 -0.87 10.07
CA ASP A 36 -15.63 -2.17 9.38
C ASP A 36 -16.46 -2.30 8.08
N ALA A 37 -16.81 -1.21 7.39
CA ALA A 37 -17.62 -1.30 6.16
C ALA A 37 -17.00 -0.70 4.89
N LEU A 38 -15.79 -0.13 4.94
CA LEU A 38 -15.18 0.51 3.75
C LEU A 38 -13.98 -0.25 3.15
N GLN A 39 -13.45 -1.23 3.88
CA GLN A 39 -12.39 -2.12 3.40
C GLN A 39 -12.57 -3.53 3.95
N TYR A 40 -12.05 -4.54 3.25
CA TYR A 40 -11.96 -5.91 3.72
C TYR A 40 -10.65 -6.53 3.22
N MET A 41 -10.20 -7.62 3.85
CA MET A 41 -9.01 -8.34 3.39
C MET A 41 -9.36 -9.16 2.15
N GLY A 42 -8.66 -8.94 1.04
CA GLY A 42 -8.82 -9.73 -0.18
C GLY A 42 -8.46 -11.19 0.04
N ASP A 43 -8.96 -12.06 -0.84
CA ASP A 43 -8.51 -13.46 -0.82
C ASP A 43 -7.01 -13.51 -1.16
N SER A 44 -6.28 -14.38 -0.47
CA SER A 44 -4.83 -14.52 -0.68
C SER A 44 -4.50 -15.02 -2.08
N LEU A 45 -3.58 -14.34 -2.77
CA LEU A 45 -3.02 -14.81 -4.02
C LEU A 45 -2.26 -16.13 -3.80
N PRO A 46 -2.50 -17.20 -4.59
CA PRO A 46 -1.68 -18.42 -4.50
C PRO A 46 -0.21 -18.16 -4.79
N LYS A 47 0.70 -18.93 -4.18
CA LYS A 47 2.14 -18.85 -4.49
C LYS A 47 2.42 -19.23 -5.94
N ALA A 48 3.39 -18.57 -6.56
CA ALA A 48 3.93 -18.94 -7.85
C ALA A 48 4.49 -20.37 -7.80
N ALA A 49 4.46 -21.06 -8.95
CA ALA A 49 4.97 -22.42 -9.06
C ALA A 49 6.51 -22.49 -8.99
N ASP A 50 7.18 -21.39 -9.29
CA ASP A 50 8.64 -21.25 -9.35
C ASP A 50 9.12 -19.94 -8.72
N PHE A 51 10.41 -19.90 -8.41
CA PHE A 51 11.11 -18.68 -8.00
C PHE A 51 11.74 -18.05 -9.24
N LYS A 52 11.37 -16.81 -9.57
CA LYS A 52 11.82 -16.16 -10.82
C LYS A 52 12.22 -14.71 -10.60
N ASP A 53 13.48 -14.41 -10.89
CA ASP A 53 13.99 -13.04 -10.96
C ASP A 53 13.81 -12.45 -12.37
N LEU A 54 13.86 -11.12 -12.45
CA LEU A 54 13.88 -10.36 -13.69
C LEU A 54 15.15 -10.68 -14.49
N GLU A 55 15.00 -10.82 -15.81
CA GLU A 55 16.12 -11.02 -16.73
C GLU A 55 16.84 -9.70 -17.06
N ASP A 56 16.07 -8.61 -17.07
CA ASP A 56 16.53 -7.25 -17.36
C ASP A 56 16.35 -6.35 -16.13
N GLU A 57 17.08 -5.23 -16.09
CA GLU A 57 16.85 -4.20 -15.07
C GLU A 57 15.44 -3.62 -15.17
N ALA A 58 14.85 -3.29 -14.01
CA ALA A 58 13.58 -2.58 -13.98
C ALA A 58 13.70 -1.24 -14.69
N VAL A 59 12.67 -0.87 -15.44
CA VAL A 59 12.57 0.43 -16.07
C VAL A 59 12.14 1.43 -15.00
N VAL A 60 12.88 2.53 -14.88
CA VAL A 60 12.63 3.62 -13.92
C VAL A 60 12.35 4.88 -14.71
N GLU A 61 11.14 5.40 -14.60
CA GLU A 61 10.60 6.50 -15.39
C GLU A 61 11.22 7.86 -15.02
N ARG A 62 11.73 7.98 -13.80
CA ARG A 62 12.13 9.26 -13.22
C ARG A 62 13.17 9.18 -12.11
N ASP A 63 13.88 10.30 -11.94
CA ASP A 63 14.78 10.48 -10.82
C ASP A 63 13.98 10.70 -9.53
N THR A 64 14.23 9.89 -8.51
CA THR A 64 13.57 9.99 -7.20
C THR A 64 14.60 10.01 -6.08
N SER A 65 14.38 10.88 -5.10
CA SER A 65 15.11 10.85 -3.83
C SER A 65 14.29 10.03 -2.85
N VAL A 66 14.76 8.83 -2.53
CA VAL A 66 14.06 7.89 -1.68
C VAL A 66 14.59 8.01 -0.27
N SER A 67 13.72 8.32 0.68
CA SER A 67 14.09 8.40 2.10
C SER A 67 14.30 7.00 2.66
N ILE A 68 15.38 6.78 3.39
CA ILE A 68 15.60 5.55 4.14
C ILE A 68 15.12 5.79 5.57
N LEU A 69 14.14 5.02 6.01
CA LEU A 69 13.57 5.09 7.35
C LEU A 69 14.03 3.90 8.20
N ASN A 70 14.23 4.12 9.49
CA ASN A 70 14.28 3.02 10.46
C ASN A 70 12.87 2.54 10.83
N GLU A 71 12.76 1.49 11.65
CA GLU A 71 11.47 0.93 12.13
C GLU A 71 10.56 1.92 12.85
N LYS A 72 11.09 3.04 13.37
CA LYS A 72 10.30 4.10 14.02
C LYS A 72 9.77 5.13 13.00
N GLY A 73 10.11 4.97 11.72
CA GLY A 73 9.83 5.92 10.65
C GLY A 73 10.70 7.17 10.69
N THR A 74 11.82 7.16 11.40
CA THR A 74 12.79 8.27 11.37
C THR A 74 13.70 8.14 10.16
N VAL A 75 13.88 9.22 9.41
CA VAL A 75 14.81 9.28 8.29
C VAL A 75 16.24 9.11 8.78
N THR A 76 16.95 8.11 8.27
CA THR A 76 18.35 7.81 8.56
C THR A 76 19.27 8.04 7.37
N GLY A 77 18.72 8.17 6.17
CA GLY A 77 19.47 8.39 4.95
C GLY A 77 18.59 8.70 3.76
N ILE A 78 19.23 8.91 2.62
CA ILE A 78 18.57 9.14 1.33
C ILE A 78 19.33 8.33 0.28
N MET A 79 18.63 7.54 -0.52
CA MET A 79 19.17 6.93 -1.74
C MET A 79 18.62 7.64 -2.98
N LYS A 80 19.35 7.53 -4.09
CA LYS A 80 18.94 8.06 -5.39
C LYS A 80 18.52 6.91 -6.28
N SER A 81 17.29 6.99 -6.80
CA SER A 81 16.87 6.20 -7.94
C SER A 81 16.97 7.08 -9.17
N ASN A 82 17.70 6.63 -10.18
CA ASN A 82 17.94 7.42 -11.39
C ASN A 82 17.10 6.85 -12.52
N LYS A 83 16.49 7.75 -13.30
CA LYS A 83 15.79 7.42 -14.52
C LYS A 83 16.70 6.65 -15.48
N ASN A 84 16.21 5.54 -16.00
CA ASN A 84 16.94 4.73 -16.99
C ASN A 84 16.16 4.52 -18.30
N THR A 85 14.99 5.15 -18.48
CA THR A 85 14.27 5.09 -19.77
C THR A 85 15.09 5.71 -20.91
N GLN A 86 15.18 5.04 -22.04
CA GLN A 86 15.77 5.60 -23.27
C GLN A 86 14.68 6.20 -24.17
N ASN A 87 14.90 7.40 -24.69
CA ASN A 87 14.03 8.01 -25.71
C ASN A 87 13.92 7.07 -26.93
N GLY A 88 12.71 6.54 -27.20
CA GLY A 88 12.40 5.83 -28.45
C GLY A 88 12.22 4.30 -28.37
N LYS A 89 12.34 3.67 -27.20
CA LYS A 89 11.74 2.33 -26.97
C LYS A 89 10.32 2.52 -26.42
N ALA A 90 9.45 1.51 -26.58
CA ALA A 90 8.17 1.42 -25.88
C ALA A 90 8.40 1.22 -24.36
N SER A 91 9.10 2.16 -23.75
CA SER A 91 9.24 2.34 -22.33
C SER A 91 7.94 3.00 -21.86
N PRO A 92 7.38 2.63 -20.70
CA PRO A 92 6.48 3.53 -20.02
C PRO A 92 7.19 4.88 -19.96
N GLN A 93 6.55 5.88 -20.55
CA GLN A 93 7.06 7.23 -20.46
C GLN A 93 6.63 7.76 -19.09
N ASP A 94 7.35 8.76 -18.55
CA ASP A 94 6.89 9.58 -17.41
C ASP A 94 5.67 10.41 -17.85
N THR A 95 4.58 9.70 -18.14
CA THR A 95 3.31 10.18 -18.67
C THR A 95 2.18 9.97 -17.67
N GLY A 96 2.44 9.22 -16.60
CA GLY A 96 1.52 9.05 -15.51
C GLY A 96 1.12 10.41 -14.94
N ALA A 97 -0.10 10.85 -15.24
CA ALA A 97 -0.65 12.09 -14.71
C ALA A 97 -0.92 12.00 -13.20
N ARG A 98 -0.99 10.78 -12.65
CA ARG A 98 -1.22 10.50 -11.24
C ARG A 98 0.05 9.90 -10.64
N LYS A 99 0.62 10.58 -9.65
CA LYS A 99 1.82 10.12 -8.92
C LYS A 99 1.37 9.55 -7.58
N VAL A 100 1.35 8.23 -7.47
CA VAL A 100 0.98 7.51 -6.25
C VAL A 100 2.23 7.35 -5.40
N THR A 101 2.21 7.90 -4.20
CA THR A 101 3.36 7.85 -3.29
C THR A 101 3.40 6.53 -2.55
N VAL A 102 4.54 5.84 -2.57
CA VAL A 102 4.71 4.53 -1.95
C VAL A 102 5.75 4.59 -0.84
N LEU A 103 5.38 4.05 0.31
CA LEU A 103 6.31 3.58 1.33
C LEU A 103 6.48 2.06 1.17
N ALA A 104 7.69 1.64 0.78
CA ALA A 104 8.03 0.23 0.63
C ALA A 104 8.77 -0.26 1.88
N VAL A 105 8.31 -1.33 2.53
CA VAL A 105 8.94 -1.85 3.75
C VAL A 105 9.32 -3.30 3.59
N ALA A 106 10.46 -3.70 4.16
CA ALA A 106 10.94 -5.07 4.14
C ALA A 106 11.15 -5.60 5.55
N ASP A 107 10.65 -6.82 5.80
CA ASP A 107 10.82 -7.51 7.07
C ASP A 107 12.28 -7.95 7.31
N GLU A 108 12.55 -8.47 8.51
CA GLU A 108 13.86 -8.92 8.93
C GLU A 108 14.38 -10.11 8.11
N GLU A 109 13.53 -11.06 7.72
CA GLU A 109 13.90 -12.20 6.88
C GLU A 109 14.33 -11.74 5.48
N TYR A 110 13.57 -10.83 4.86
CA TYR A 110 13.85 -10.29 3.54
C TYR A 110 15.16 -9.50 3.55
N ARG A 111 15.34 -8.63 4.53
CA ARG A 111 16.58 -7.84 4.70
C ARG A 111 17.80 -8.70 5.03
N SER A 112 17.60 -9.81 5.75
CA SER A 112 18.66 -10.77 6.03
C SER A 112 19.10 -11.52 4.77
N ALA A 113 18.17 -11.82 3.86
CA ALA A 113 18.46 -12.50 2.59
C ALA A 113 19.12 -11.58 1.55
N TYR A 114 18.82 -10.28 1.56
CA TYR A 114 19.23 -9.34 0.52
C TYR A 114 19.89 -8.09 1.10
N SER A 115 21.20 -7.96 0.92
CA SER A 115 21.93 -6.75 1.33
C SER A 115 21.55 -5.51 0.53
N ASP A 116 21.01 -5.70 -0.68
CA ASP A 116 20.51 -4.69 -1.61
C ASP A 116 18.98 -4.50 -1.55
N TRP A 117 18.32 -4.98 -0.49
CA TRP A 117 16.86 -5.03 -0.38
C TRP A 117 16.14 -3.73 -0.76
N GLN A 118 16.72 -2.56 -0.46
CA GLN A 118 16.15 -1.25 -0.75
C GLN A 118 15.95 -1.02 -2.25
N THR A 119 17.00 -1.25 -3.03
CA THR A 119 16.95 -1.16 -4.49
C THR A 119 16.12 -2.31 -5.07
N ARG A 120 16.21 -3.51 -4.47
CA ARG A 120 15.45 -4.68 -4.90
C ARG A 120 13.94 -4.46 -4.83
N ILE A 121 13.40 -3.98 -3.70
CA ILE A 121 11.96 -3.71 -3.55
C ILE A 121 11.50 -2.55 -4.40
N GLN A 122 12.36 -1.53 -4.60
CA GLN A 122 12.05 -0.46 -5.55
C GLN A 122 11.87 -1.03 -6.96
N ASN A 123 12.84 -1.79 -7.47
CA ASN A 123 12.76 -2.37 -8.81
C ASN A 123 11.54 -3.28 -9.01
N ILE A 124 11.11 -3.97 -7.94
CA ILE A 124 9.87 -4.76 -7.96
C ILE A 124 8.65 -3.86 -8.17
N ILE A 125 8.56 -2.74 -7.44
CA ILE A 125 7.44 -1.78 -7.55
C ILE A 125 7.42 -1.11 -8.94
N GLU A 126 8.57 -0.65 -9.43
CA GLU A 126 8.72 -0.03 -10.77
C GLU A 126 8.42 -1.07 -11.88
N THR A 127 8.60 -2.36 -11.60
CA THR A 127 8.16 -3.39 -12.54
C THR A 127 6.64 -3.59 -12.49
N ALA A 128 6.07 -3.58 -11.29
CA ALA A 128 4.65 -3.80 -11.05
C ALA A 128 3.76 -2.67 -11.60
N ASP A 129 4.25 -1.44 -11.60
CA ASP A 129 3.48 -0.27 -12.00
C ASP A 129 3.46 0.00 -13.51
N ASN A 130 4.35 -0.63 -14.29
CA ASN A 130 4.43 -0.50 -15.74
C ASN A 130 3.05 -0.50 -16.44
N ALA A 131 2.20 -1.47 -16.09
CA ALA A 131 0.87 -1.60 -16.66
C ALA A 131 -0.10 -0.52 -16.15
N PHE A 132 0.00 -0.13 -14.88
CA PHE A 132 -0.77 0.98 -14.32
C PHE A 132 -0.44 2.30 -15.02
N ASN A 133 0.85 2.54 -15.29
CA ASN A 133 1.29 3.74 -16.00
C ASN A 133 0.84 3.70 -17.46
N ARG A 134 1.13 2.60 -18.16
CA ARG A 134 0.77 2.39 -19.58
C ARG A 134 -0.74 2.52 -19.83
N ASP A 135 -1.57 1.89 -19.02
CA ASP A 135 -3.00 1.71 -19.31
C ASP A 135 -3.89 2.74 -18.58
N HIS A 136 -3.41 3.31 -17.46
CA HIS A 136 -4.21 4.20 -16.60
C HIS A 136 -3.56 5.55 -16.30
N GLY A 137 -2.29 5.75 -16.66
CA GLY A 137 -1.54 6.96 -16.34
C GLY A 137 -1.29 7.12 -14.83
N VAL A 138 -1.08 6.00 -14.14
CA VAL A 138 -0.77 5.92 -12.71
C VAL A 138 0.68 5.45 -12.55
N ASP A 139 1.53 6.28 -11.97
CA ASP A 139 2.96 6.02 -11.73
C ASP A 139 3.22 5.94 -10.22
N PHE A 140 3.83 4.85 -9.78
CA PHE A 140 4.08 4.55 -8.38
C PHE A 140 5.47 5.04 -7.98
N VAL A 141 5.50 6.17 -7.29
CA VAL A 141 6.74 6.81 -6.86
C VAL A 141 7.12 6.31 -5.48
N VAL A 142 8.13 5.45 -5.39
CA VAL A 142 8.72 5.03 -4.11
C VAL A 142 9.42 6.23 -3.45
N GLN A 143 8.74 6.85 -2.48
CA GLN A 143 9.27 8.02 -1.77
C GLN A 143 10.07 7.64 -0.52
N ALA A 144 9.80 6.46 0.03
CA ALA A 144 10.53 5.96 1.18
C ALA A 144 10.65 4.43 1.15
N VAL A 145 11.77 3.96 1.69
CA VAL A 145 11.98 2.56 2.04
C VAL A 145 12.20 2.45 3.55
N ALA A 146 11.67 1.42 4.20
CA ALA A 146 11.88 1.21 5.63
C ALA A 146 12.17 -0.24 6.01
N SER A 147 12.96 -0.40 7.07
CA SER A 147 13.03 -1.67 7.79
C SER A 147 11.76 -1.87 8.60
N TRP A 148 11.17 -3.05 8.52
CA TRP A 148 10.04 -3.48 9.34
C TRP A 148 10.42 -4.77 10.09
N SER A 149 9.77 -5.00 11.23
CA SER A 149 9.81 -6.26 11.95
C SER A 149 8.42 -6.86 11.96
N SER A 150 8.16 -7.82 11.09
CA SER A 150 6.83 -8.38 10.95
C SER A 150 6.57 -9.44 12.01
N GLN A 151 5.36 -9.48 12.54
CA GLN A 151 4.91 -10.56 13.41
C GLN A 151 3.63 -11.18 12.85
N GLY A 152 3.54 -12.49 12.92
CA GLY A 152 2.33 -13.20 12.52
C GLY A 152 2.57 -14.68 12.30
N SER A 153 1.49 -15.44 12.28
CA SER A 153 1.51 -16.88 12.03
C SER A 153 0.93 -17.26 10.66
N ASN A 154 0.52 -16.26 9.86
CA ASN A 154 0.00 -16.39 8.51
C ASN A 154 0.00 -15.02 7.80
N SER A 155 -0.29 -15.03 6.49
CA SER A 155 -0.33 -13.83 5.66
C SER A 155 -1.30 -12.75 6.14
N SER A 156 -2.50 -13.12 6.60
CA SER A 156 -3.50 -12.17 7.12
C SER A 156 -3.04 -11.41 8.36
N GLN A 157 -2.37 -12.10 9.28
CA GLN A 157 -1.82 -11.47 10.48
C GLN A 157 -0.65 -10.55 10.14
N ILE A 158 0.22 -10.96 9.22
CA ILE A 158 1.34 -10.14 8.73
C ILE A 158 0.84 -8.88 8.01
N LEU A 159 -0.25 -8.96 7.23
CA LEU A 159 -0.89 -7.78 6.62
C LEU A 159 -1.47 -6.83 7.67
N SER A 160 -2.13 -7.38 8.69
CA SER A 160 -2.69 -6.57 9.78
C SER A 160 -1.60 -5.89 10.61
N ASP A 161 -0.46 -6.58 10.79
CA ASP A 161 0.74 -6.05 11.41
C ASP A 161 1.30 -4.86 10.62
N LEU A 162 1.45 -5.00 9.29
CA LEU A 162 1.92 -3.93 8.42
C LEU A 162 1.05 -2.68 8.54
N GLN A 163 -0.28 -2.83 8.47
CA GLN A 163 -1.20 -1.71 8.60
C GLN A 163 -1.02 -1.00 9.95
N ARG A 164 -0.98 -1.76 11.06
CA ARG A 164 -0.82 -1.21 12.42
C ARG A 164 0.43 -0.35 12.55
N ASP A 165 1.53 -0.76 11.93
CA ASP A 165 2.84 -0.15 12.16
C ASP A 165 3.15 1.04 11.23
N TRP A 166 2.56 1.02 10.02
CA TRP A 166 2.96 1.92 8.94
C TRP A 166 1.83 2.77 8.33
N ASP A 167 0.56 2.46 8.58
CA ASP A 167 -0.54 3.30 8.10
C ASP A 167 -0.54 4.70 8.76
N GLY A 168 -1.18 5.67 8.11
CA GLY A 168 -1.34 7.03 8.63
C GLY A 168 -0.10 7.92 8.50
N ARG A 169 0.90 7.50 7.72
CA ARG A 169 2.17 8.24 7.54
C ARG A 169 2.19 9.20 6.35
N GLY A 170 1.05 9.36 5.67
CA GLY A 170 0.89 10.32 4.58
C GLY A 170 1.38 9.83 3.21
N TYR A 171 1.56 8.52 3.05
CA TYR A 171 1.76 7.88 1.75
C TYR A 171 0.43 7.37 1.20
N ASP A 172 0.26 7.36 -0.11
CA ASP A 172 -0.91 6.76 -0.74
C ASP A 172 -0.92 5.24 -0.52
N PHE A 173 0.26 4.60 -0.60
CA PHE A 173 0.43 3.16 -0.48
C PHE A 173 1.52 2.80 0.53
N VAL A 174 1.28 1.71 1.26
CA VAL A 174 2.29 0.99 2.05
C VAL A 174 2.38 -0.44 1.53
N ALA A 175 3.53 -0.79 0.96
CA ALA A 175 3.77 -2.12 0.40
C ALA A 175 4.83 -2.86 1.22
N GLY A 176 4.45 -3.99 1.81
CA GLY A 176 5.35 -4.89 2.54
C GLY A 176 5.96 -5.96 1.64
N PHE A 177 7.21 -6.31 1.93
CA PHE A 177 7.94 -7.40 1.29
C PHE A 177 8.49 -8.32 2.36
N THR A 178 8.17 -9.61 2.26
CA THR A 178 8.45 -10.59 3.30
C THR A 178 9.13 -11.84 2.76
N ARG A 179 10.00 -12.43 3.59
CA ARG A 179 10.51 -13.81 3.42
C ARG A 179 10.12 -14.71 4.59
N ASP A 180 9.18 -14.28 5.42
CA ASP A 180 8.68 -15.05 6.56
C ASP A 180 8.08 -16.38 6.07
N ALA A 181 8.57 -17.48 6.64
CA ALA A 181 8.10 -18.82 6.32
C ALA A 181 6.64 -19.05 6.73
N ALA A 182 6.12 -18.26 7.68
CA ALA A 182 4.72 -18.27 8.08
C ALA A 182 3.82 -17.59 7.03
N PHE A 183 4.36 -16.78 6.13
CA PHE A 183 3.56 -16.16 5.07
C PHE A 183 3.12 -17.21 4.04
N ASP A 184 1.84 -17.57 4.09
CA ASP A 184 1.25 -18.71 3.38
C ASP A 184 0.63 -18.36 2.01
N ALA A 185 0.75 -17.11 1.57
CA ALA A 185 0.28 -16.59 0.29
C ALA A 185 1.43 -16.18 -0.64
N GLY A 186 1.15 -15.92 -1.91
CA GLY A 186 2.04 -15.20 -2.82
C GLY A 186 1.97 -13.68 -2.64
N GLY A 187 0.81 -13.18 -2.23
CA GLY A 187 0.52 -11.80 -1.87
C GLY A 187 -0.82 -11.70 -1.14
N ILE A 188 -1.04 -10.60 -0.44
CA ILE A 188 -2.32 -10.28 0.19
C ILE A 188 -2.47 -8.76 0.35
N ALA A 189 -3.70 -8.25 0.20
CA ALA A 189 -4.00 -6.83 0.30
C ALA A 189 -5.37 -6.57 0.93
N TYR A 190 -5.60 -5.33 1.38
CA TYR A 190 -6.96 -4.85 1.59
C TYR A 190 -7.59 -4.41 0.26
N VAL A 191 -8.87 -4.75 0.10
CA VAL A 191 -9.75 -4.28 -0.96
C VAL A 191 -10.63 -3.17 -0.41
N TYR A 192 -10.71 -2.06 -1.13
CA TYR A 192 -11.42 -0.86 -0.70
C TYR A 192 -12.68 -0.62 -1.54
N GLN A 193 -13.79 -0.27 -0.87
CA GLN A 193 -15.05 0.08 -1.52
C GLN A 193 -15.15 1.59 -1.86
N ALA A 194 -14.28 2.39 -1.25
CA ALA A 194 -14.11 3.82 -1.48
C ALA A 194 -12.66 4.22 -1.20
N ALA A 195 -12.27 5.45 -1.55
CA ALA A 195 -10.92 5.96 -1.23
C ALA A 195 -10.61 5.76 0.27
N PRO A 196 -9.47 5.12 0.62
CA PRO A 196 -9.11 4.94 2.03
C PRO A 196 -8.81 6.27 2.70
N SER A 197 -9.09 6.34 4.01
CA SER A 197 -8.70 7.49 4.84
C SER A 197 -7.20 7.49 5.20
N GLY A 198 -6.55 6.34 5.05
CA GLY A 198 -5.11 6.15 5.23
C GLY A 198 -4.48 5.67 3.92
N SER A 199 -3.42 4.90 4.06
CA SER A 199 -2.70 4.30 2.96
C SER A 199 -3.41 3.03 2.49
N ALA A 200 -3.30 2.72 1.21
CA ALA A 200 -3.65 1.40 0.72
C ALA A 200 -2.55 0.40 1.09
N ILE A 201 -2.91 -0.74 1.69
CA ILE A 201 -1.94 -1.68 2.27
C ILE A 201 -1.93 -3.02 1.52
N SER A 202 -0.74 -3.53 1.25
CA SER A 202 -0.49 -4.86 0.68
C SER A 202 0.84 -5.45 1.17
N VAL A 203 0.94 -6.78 1.19
CA VAL A 203 2.17 -7.53 1.50
C VAL A 203 2.42 -8.57 0.41
N ASN A 204 3.67 -8.68 -0.04
CA ASN A 204 4.09 -9.60 -1.09
C ASN A 204 5.15 -10.57 -0.58
N LEU A 205 4.98 -11.86 -0.86
CA LEU A 205 6.00 -12.86 -0.60
C LEU A 205 7.15 -12.70 -1.62
N ASP A 206 8.37 -12.89 -1.15
CA ASP A 206 9.51 -13.05 -2.03
C ASP A 206 9.44 -14.38 -2.82
N GLN A 207 9.24 -14.24 -4.12
CA GLN A 207 9.12 -15.33 -5.08
C GLN A 207 10.10 -15.09 -6.25
N GLY A 208 11.11 -14.24 -6.03
CA GLY A 208 11.98 -13.68 -7.05
C GLY A 208 11.41 -12.39 -7.62
N THR A 209 12.27 -11.48 -8.10
CA THR A 209 11.85 -10.11 -8.49
C THR A 209 10.77 -10.09 -9.56
N ALA A 210 10.76 -11.05 -10.50
CA ALA A 210 9.74 -11.09 -11.54
C ALA A 210 8.38 -11.55 -11.00
N ASN A 211 8.34 -12.64 -10.23
CA ASN A 211 7.08 -13.16 -9.69
C ASN A 211 6.54 -12.26 -8.56
N THR A 212 7.40 -11.67 -7.74
CA THR A 212 6.99 -10.69 -6.73
C THR A 212 6.47 -9.40 -7.37
N ALA A 213 6.99 -8.95 -8.51
CA ALA A 213 6.41 -7.81 -9.24
C ALA A 213 5.01 -8.12 -9.77
N LYS A 214 4.76 -9.35 -10.22
CA LYS A 214 3.42 -9.81 -10.61
C LYS A 214 2.45 -9.87 -9.44
N ALA A 215 2.90 -10.42 -8.31
CA ALA A 215 2.14 -10.39 -7.07
C ALA A 215 1.82 -8.94 -6.67
N ALA A 216 2.81 -8.05 -6.67
CA ALA A 216 2.60 -6.64 -6.34
C ALA A 216 1.59 -5.96 -7.29
N GLN A 217 1.66 -6.21 -8.61
CA GLN A 217 0.67 -5.68 -9.55
C GLN A 217 -0.76 -6.15 -9.21
N HIS A 218 -0.90 -7.43 -8.85
CA HIS A 218 -2.17 -8.03 -8.41
C HIS A 218 -2.66 -7.39 -7.10
N GLU A 219 -1.81 -7.31 -6.08
CA GLU A 219 -2.17 -6.75 -4.78
C GLU A 219 -2.48 -5.24 -4.85
N PHE A 220 -1.72 -4.49 -5.66
CA PHE A 220 -2.01 -3.08 -5.88
C PHE A 220 -3.35 -2.89 -6.59
N SER A 221 -3.79 -3.85 -7.41
CA SER A 221 -5.10 -3.80 -8.04
C SER A 221 -6.24 -3.93 -7.02
N HIS A 222 -6.09 -4.80 -6.00
CA HIS A 222 -7.01 -4.84 -4.85
C HIS A 222 -7.10 -3.50 -4.13
N ASN A 223 -5.98 -2.79 -4.02
CA ASN A 223 -5.94 -1.45 -3.43
C ASN A 223 -6.75 -0.41 -4.25
N PHE A 224 -7.04 -0.64 -5.55
CA PHE A 224 -8.03 0.12 -6.33
C PHE A 224 -9.45 -0.47 -6.25
N GLY A 225 -9.71 -1.38 -5.33
CA GLY A 225 -11.02 -1.98 -5.06
C GLY A 225 -11.37 -3.20 -5.92
N LEU A 226 -10.43 -3.73 -6.70
CA LEU A 226 -10.72 -4.84 -7.61
C LEU A 226 -10.95 -6.13 -6.82
N GLY A 227 -11.93 -6.92 -7.26
CA GLY A 227 -12.10 -8.30 -6.84
C GLY A 227 -11.34 -9.25 -7.75
N HIS A 228 -11.54 -10.55 -7.53
CA HIS A 228 -11.01 -11.58 -8.43
C HIS A 228 -11.92 -11.83 -9.63
N ASP A 229 -11.28 -12.16 -10.75
CA ASP A 229 -11.96 -12.91 -11.80
C ASP A 229 -12.19 -14.36 -11.33
N ALA A 230 -13.27 -14.99 -11.80
CA ALA A 230 -13.54 -16.38 -11.45
C ALA A 230 -12.43 -17.30 -11.98
N GLN A 231 -11.86 -18.13 -11.10
CA GLN A 231 -10.87 -19.13 -11.48
C GLN A 231 -11.48 -20.16 -12.46
N GLY A 232 -10.70 -20.61 -13.45
CA GLY A 232 -11.15 -21.55 -14.48
C GLY A 232 -12.05 -20.91 -15.56
N SER A 233 -12.35 -19.61 -15.47
CA SER A 233 -13.20 -18.90 -16.44
C SER A 233 -12.54 -18.70 -17.81
N GLY A 234 -11.21 -18.84 -17.90
CA GLY A 234 -10.44 -18.50 -19.10
C GLY A 234 -10.26 -16.99 -19.32
N ILE A 235 -10.75 -16.14 -18.41
CA ILE A 235 -10.51 -14.70 -18.45
C ILE A 235 -9.03 -14.45 -18.15
N ARG A 236 -8.30 -13.98 -19.16
CA ARG A 236 -6.89 -13.60 -19.01
C ARG A 236 -6.82 -12.21 -18.40
N CYS A 237 -6.47 -12.16 -17.12
CA CYS A 237 -6.33 -10.93 -16.35
C CYS A 237 -5.36 -11.19 -15.20
N ILE A 238 -4.61 -10.16 -14.80
CA ILE A 238 -3.74 -10.24 -13.62
C ILE A 238 -4.54 -10.61 -12.35
N MET A 239 -5.83 -10.24 -12.26
CA MET A 239 -6.74 -10.58 -11.16
C MET A 239 -7.36 -11.99 -11.22
N ASN A 240 -6.88 -12.83 -12.15
CA ASN A 240 -7.27 -14.23 -12.22
C ASN A 240 -6.09 -15.10 -11.77
N TYR A 241 -6.31 -15.98 -10.79
CA TYR A 241 -5.27 -16.88 -10.28
C TYR A 241 -4.60 -17.75 -11.35
N ASP A 242 -5.32 -18.11 -12.41
CA ASP A 242 -4.76 -18.92 -13.50
C ASP A 242 -3.72 -18.13 -14.33
N TYR A 243 -3.73 -16.79 -14.23
CA TYR A 243 -2.94 -15.89 -15.07
C TYR A 243 -2.11 -14.86 -14.30
N SER A 244 -2.26 -14.72 -12.99
CA SER A 244 -1.63 -13.70 -12.13
C SER A 244 -0.11 -13.61 -12.28
N TYR A 245 0.56 -14.72 -12.59
CA TYR A 245 2.02 -14.76 -12.84
C TYR A 245 2.42 -14.81 -14.32
N SER A 246 1.48 -14.78 -15.25
CA SER A 246 1.75 -14.93 -16.70
C SER A 246 1.30 -13.76 -17.57
N VAL A 247 0.42 -12.88 -17.06
CA VAL A 247 -0.03 -11.68 -17.78
C VAL A 247 0.30 -10.42 -17.00
N ASP A 248 0.16 -9.25 -17.63
CA ASP A 248 0.42 -7.93 -17.05
C ASP A 248 -0.74 -6.95 -17.29
N TYR A 249 -1.92 -7.43 -17.68
CA TYR A 249 -3.04 -6.59 -18.08
C TYR A 249 -4.33 -6.98 -17.38
N TRP A 250 -5.28 -6.04 -17.38
CA TRP A 250 -6.63 -6.26 -16.88
C TRP A 250 -7.62 -6.53 -18.01
N HIS A 251 -8.66 -7.31 -17.75
CA HIS A 251 -9.82 -7.38 -18.63
C HIS A 251 -10.66 -6.08 -18.52
N SER A 252 -11.68 -5.91 -19.36
CA SER A 252 -12.40 -4.63 -19.51
C SER A 252 -13.07 -4.10 -18.24
N GLN A 253 -13.61 -4.97 -17.38
CA GLN A 253 -14.28 -4.54 -16.14
C GLN A 253 -13.27 -4.01 -15.13
N HIS A 254 -12.20 -4.77 -14.86
CA HIS A 254 -11.10 -4.32 -14.01
C HIS A 254 -10.43 -3.04 -14.53
N ASN A 255 -10.20 -2.92 -15.85
CA ASN A 255 -9.72 -1.66 -16.44
C ASN A 255 -10.65 -0.48 -16.15
N SER A 256 -11.96 -0.68 -16.30
CA SER A 256 -12.95 0.37 -16.05
C SER A 256 -12.97 0.79 -14.58
N GLN A 257 -12.79 -0.17 -13.67
CA GLN A 257 -12.77 0.08 -12.23
C GLN A 257 -11.50 0.84 -11.81
N ILE A 258 -10.31 0.44 -12.30
CA ILE A 258 -9.08 1.20 -12.05
C ILE A 258 -9.21 2.62 -12.62
N ALA A 259 -9.75 2.77 -13.84
CA ALA A 259 -9.94 4.08 -14.45
C ALA A 259 -10.86 5.01 -13.63
N ALA A 260 -11.86 4.46 -12.94
CA ALA A 260 -12.73 5.20 -12.03
C ALA A 260 -12.04 5.52 -10.69
N ASN A 261 -11.30 4.55 -10.14
CA ASN A 261 -10.74 4.62 -8.79
C ASN A 261 -9.34 5.23 -8.74
N LYS A 262 -8.67 5.46 -9.87
CA LYS A 262 -7.33 6.07 -9.92
C LYS A 262 -7.22 7.47 -9.31
N TYR A 263 -8.34 8.13 -9.09
CA TYR A 263 -8.39 9.44 -8.44
C TYR A 263 -8.44 9.36 -6.91
N TRP A 264 -8.54 8.16 -6.33
CA TRP A 264 -8.38 7.96 -4.89
C TRP A 264 -6.98 8.31 -4.42
N TYR A 265 -5.99 8.16 -5.30
CA TYR A 265 -4.58 8.24 -4.96
C TYR A 265 -3.84 9.22 -5.85
N GLY A 266 -2.73 9.73 -5.30
CA GLY A 266 -1.83 10.63 -5.97
C GLY A 266 -2.41 12.04 -6.15
N ASN A 267 -1.54 13.00 -6.42
CA ASN A 267 -1.93 14.37 -6.77
C ASN A 267 -1.17 14.82 -8.01
#